data_AF-A0A4Q6E879-F1
#
_entry.id   AF-A0A4Q6E879-F1
#
_cell.length_a   1.000
_cell.length_b   1.000
_cell.length_c   1.000
_cell.angle_alpha   90.00
_cell.angle_beta   90.00
_cell.angle_gamma   90.00
#
_symmetry.space_group_name_H-M   'P 1'
#
loop_
_entity.id
_entity.type
_entity.pdbx_description
1 polymer ?
#
loop_
_entity_poly.entity_id
_entity_poly.type
_entity_poly.pdbx_seq_one_letter_code
_entity_poly.pdbx_strand_id
1 'polypeptide(L)'
;MHRLKLSPGLVRPRLLLLLLLVCATVLVDAHSFGREFIWDDQFFIAENQFLRSFSSLPKLFVTSITEGAGGQPTNFYRPLQAVSHLLDVQIFGLNAGWHHVTNILLHALMAALFFLLLCRVLKEK
;
A
#
# COMPACT_ATOMS: atom_id res chain seq x y z
N MET A 1 24.96 -18.56 10.31
CA MET A 1 23.52 -18.21 10.28
C MET A 1 22.87 -18.59 11.60
N HIS A 2 22.70 -17.64 12.52
CA HIS A 2 22.07 -17.88 13.83
C HIS A 2 20.56 -18.14 13.64
N ARG A 3 20.12 -19.40 13.81
CA ARG A 3 18.69 -19.72 13.85
C ARG A 3 18.08 -19.16 15.14
N LEU A 4 17.17 -18.21 14.98
CA LEU A 4 16.35 -17.66 16.05
C LEU A 4 15.42 -18.76 16.61
N LYS A 5 15.83 -19.45 17.69
CA LYS A 5 14.91 -20.24 18.50
C LYS A 5 14.09 -19.29 19.36
N LEU A 6 12.83 -19.07 18.99
CA LEU A 6 11.85 -18.41 19.85
C LEU A 6 11.44 -19.41 20.94
N SER A 7 11.51 -19.03 22.21
CA SER A 7 11.05 -19.87 23.31
C SER A 7 9.52 -20.03 23.23
N PRO A 8 8.98 -21.25 23.35
CA PRO A 8 7.56 -21.54 23.09
C PRO A 8 6.58 -20.73 23.97
N GLY A 9 7.00 -20.30 25.16
CA GLY A 9 6.19 -19.46 26.06
C GLY A 9 5.97 -18.01 25.60
N LEU A 10 6.81 -17.48 24.72
CA LEU A 10 6.76 -16.08 24.27
C LEU A 10 6.09 -15.89 22.90
N VAL A 11 5.83 -16.99 22.17
CA VAL A 11 5.27 -16.97 20.80
C VAL A 11 3.78 -16.65 20.80
N ARG A 12 3.03 -17.21 21.77
CA ARG A 12 1.57 -17.01 21.90
C ARG A 12 1.15 -15.54 22.11
N PRO A 13 1.74 -14.77 23.04
CA PRO A 13 1.36 -13.36 23.20
C PRO A 13 1.76 -12.50 22.00
N ARG A 14 2.91 -12.78 21.37
CA ARG A 14 3.37 -12.03 20.18
C ARG A 14 2.49 -12.27 18.96
N LEU A 15 2.06 -13.52 18.75
CA LEU A 15 1.12 -13.86 17.68
C LEU A 15 -0.23 -13.19 17.92
N LEU A 16 -0.74 -13.20 19.16
CA LEU A 16 -1.98 -12.52 19.50
C LEU A 16 -1.88 -11.01 19.25
N LEU A 17 -0.80 -10.37 19.68
CA LEU A 17 -0.58 -8.93 19.43
C LEU A 17 -0.47 -8.61 17.95
N LEU A 18 0.22 -9.45 17.16
CA LEU A 18 0.29 -9.29 15.71
C LEU A 18 -1.09 -9.41 15.06
N LEU A 19 -1.89 -10.41 15.45
CA LEU A 19 -3.24 -10.60 14.93
C LEU A 19 -4.14 -9.43 15.32
N LEU A 20 -4.09 -8.97 16.57
CA LEU A 20 -4.84 -7.80 17.03
C LEU A 20 -4.46 -6.55 16.25
N LEU A 21 -3.18 -6.33 15.99
CA LEU A 21 -2.69 -5.20 15.21
C LEU A 21 -3.22 -5.25 13.77
N VAL A 22 -3.09 -6.40 13.10
CA VAL A 22 -3.59 -6.60 11.73
C VAL A 22 -5.11 -6.40 11.67
N CYS A 23 -5.85 -7.01 12.60
CA CYS A 23 -7.30 -6.83 12.67
C CYS A 23 -7.69 -5.37 12.91
N ALA A 24 -7.00 -4.68 13.81
CA ALA A 24 -7.26 -3.26 14.08
C ALA A 24 -7.01 -2.40 12.83
N THR A 25 -5.88 -2.62 12.12
CA THR A 25 -5.59 -1.91 10.86
C THR A 25 -6.68 -2.14 9.83
N VAL A 26 -7.07 -3.39 9.59
CA VAL A 26 -8.13 -3.72 8.61
C VAL A 26 -9.46 -3.10 9.02
N LEU A 27 -9.86 -3.17 10.29
CA LEU A 27 -11.16 -2.65 10.74
C LEU A 27 -11.25 -1.13 10.63
N VAL A 28 -10.16 -0.41 10.93
CA VAL A 28 -10.11 1.05 10.81
C VAL A 28 -10.24 1.47 9.35
N ASP A 29 -9.50 0.82 8.45
CA ASP A 29 -9.46 1.21 7.05
C ASP A 29 -10.64 0.63 6.22
N ALA A 30 -11.31 -0.42 6.71
CA ALA A 30 -12.45 -1.06 6.03
C ALA A 30 -13.62 -0.09 5.76
N HIS A 31 -13.74 0.98 6.55
CA HIS A 31 -14.75 2.02 6.31
C HIS A 31 -14.58 2.75 4.96
N SER A 32 -13.39 2.68 4.35
CA SER A 32 -13.14 3.22 3.00
C SER A 32 -13.69 2.32 1.89
N PHE A 33 -13.99 1.05 2.17
CA PHE A 33 -14.44 0.11 1.15
C PHE A 33 -15.78 0.53 0.54
N GLY A 34 -15.86 0.47 -0.80
CA GLY A 34 -17.06 0.84 -1.56
C GLY A 34 -17.31 2.35 -1.65
N ARG A 35 -16.42 3.19 -1.12
CA ARG A 35 -16.42 4.63 -1.39
C ARG A 35 -15.78 4.90 -2.76
N GLU A 36 -16.15 6.03 -3.34
CA GLU A 36 -15.59 6.48 -4.62
C GLU A 36 -14.23 7.14 -4.44
N PHE A 37 -13.49 7.29 -5.55
CA PHE A 37 -12.27 8.11 -5.56
C PHE A 37 -12.60 9.55 -5.18
N ILE A 38 -11.88 10.11 -4.21
CA ILE A 38 -12.08 11.49 -3.77
C ILE A 38 -10.75 12.26 -3.72
N TRP A 39 -10.84 13.57 -3.91
CA TRP A 39 -9.70 14.49 -3.80
C TRP A 39 -8.56 14.08 -4.72
N ASP A 40 -7.38 13.81 -4.16
CA ASP A 40 -6.18 13.49 -4.93
C ASP A 40 -6.30 12.18 -5.73
N ASP A 41 -7.17 11.25 -5.32
CA ASP A 41 -7.43 10.02 -6.08
C ASP A 41 -7.95 10.30 -7.50
N GLN A 42 -8.63 11.44 -7.68
CA GLN A 42 -9.09 11.86 -9.00
C GLN A 42 -7.90 12.08 -9.93
N PHE A 43 -6.91 12.87 -9.51
CA PHE A 43 -5.74 13.17 -10.33
C PHE A 43 -4.73 12.03 -10.37
N PHE A 44 -4.55 11.30 -9.27
CA PHE A 44 -3.54 10.25 -9.21
C PHE A 44 -4.01 8.97 -9.90
N ILE A 45 -5.32 8.71 -9.95
CA ILE A 45 -5.90 7.43 -10.40
C ILE A 45 -6.96 7.63 -11.49
N ALA A 46 -8.06 8.33 -11.17
CA ALA A 46 -9.26 8.34 -12.00
C ALA A 46 -9.06 9.05 -13.35
N GLU A 47 -8.27 10.12 -13.37
CA GLU A 47 -8.01 10.94 -14.57
C GLU A 47 -6.66 10.59 -15.22
N ASN A 48 -5.80 9.87 -14.51
CA ASN A 48 -4.44 9.57 -14.94
C ASN A 48 -4.39 8.59 -16.12
N GLN A 49 -4.16 9.12 -17.32
CA GLN A 49 -4.10 8.35 -18.56
C GLN A 49 -2.87 7.43 -18.62
N PHE A 50 -1.81 7.70 -17.86
CA PHE A 50 -0.65 6.82 -17.83
C PHE A 50 -0.93 5.48 -17.15
N LEU A 51 -2.03 5.36 -16.40
CA LEU A 51 -2.44 4.10 -15.77
C LEU A 51 -3.24 3.19 -16.71
N ARG A 52 -3.58 3.65 -17.92
CA ARG A 52 -4.45 2.91 -18.85
C ARG A 52 -3.72 1.81 -19.61
N SER A 53 -2.39 1.82 -19.64
CA SER A 53 -1.61 0.79 -20.32
C SER A 53 -0.19 0.68 -19.77
N PHE A 54 0.32 -0.55 -19.71
CA PHE A 54 1.72 -0.84 -19.40
C PHE A 54 2.72 -0.17 -20.35
N SER A 55 2.31 0.25 -21.56
CA SER A 55 3.18 1.01 -22.46
C SER A 55 3.59 2.36 -21.87
N SER A 56 2.83 2.90 -20.92
CA SER A 56 3.16 4.14 -20.21
C SER A 56 4.06 3.93 -19.00
N LEU A 57 4.45 2.69 -18.67
CA LEU A 57 5.30 2.39 -17.51
C LEU A 57 6.60 3.22 -17.47
N PRO A 58 7.36 3.39 -18.58
CA PRO A 58 8.55 4.24 -18.55
C PRO A 58 8.25 5.70 -18.19
N LYS A 59 7.08 6.23 -18.57
CA LYS A 59 6.68 7.61 -18.26
C LYS A 59 6.55 7.81 -16.76
N LEU A 60 6.01 6.82 -16.02
CA LEU A 60 5.82 6.89 -14.57
C LEU A 60 7.14 7.09 -13.79
N PHE A 61 8.29 6.76 -14.39
CA PHE A 61 9.62 6.92 -13.80
C PHE A 61 10.34 8.22 -14.17
N VAL A 62 9.76 9.02 -15.08
CA VAL A 62 10.39 10.26 -15.56
C VAL A 62 9.47 11.48 -15.43
N THR A 63 8.19 11.27 -15.11
CA THR A 63 7.21 12.33 -14.89
C THR A 63 6.76 12.41 -13.43
N SER A 64 6.18 13.53 -13.05
CA SER A 64 5.38 13.64 -11.82
C SER A 64 4.09 12.82 -11.93
N ILE A 65 3.52 12.47 -10.78
CA ILE A 65 2.35 11.57 -10.70
C ILE A 65 1.07 12.18 -11.30
N THR A 66 0.97 13.52 -11.38
CA THR A 66 -0.22 14.23 -11.89
C THR A 66 -0.17 14.53 -13.39
N GLU A 67 0.98 14.38 -14.05
CA GLU A 67 1.14 14.70 -15.48
C GLU A 67 0.22 13.86 -16.36
N GLY A 68 -0.02 12.60 -16.00
CA GLY A 68 -0.95 11.75 -16.74
C GLY A 68 -2.42 12.19 -16.63
N ALA A 69 -2.76 13.06 -15.68
CA ALA A 69 -4.07 13.71 -15.56
C ALA A 69 -4.08 15.15 -16.13
N GLY A 70 -3.05 15.55 -16.89
CA GLY A 70 -2.94 16.90 -17.45
C GLY A 70 -2.34 17.94 -16.49
N GLY A 71 -1.82 17.51 -15.33
CA GLY A 71 -1.05 18.38 -14.45
C GLY A 71 0.22 18.90 -15.12
N GLN A 72 0.64 20.11 -14.76
CA GLN A 72 1.94 20.63 -15.18
C GLN A 72 3.07 19.82 -14.54
N PRO A 73 4.26 19.72 -15.17
CA PRO A 73 5.41 19.08 -14.54
C PRO A 73 5.72 19.70 -13.19
N THR A 74 5.75 18.87 -12.15
CA THR A 74 6.06 19.29 -10.77
C THR A 74 7.18 18.42 -10.18
N ASN A 75 7.65 18.77 -8.98
CA ASN A 75 8.55 17.91 -8.21
C ASN A 75 7.81 16.77 -7.47
N PHE A 76 6.53 16.53 -7.76
CA PHE A 76 5.72 15.50 -7.10
C PHE A 76 5.97 14.11 -7.71
N TYR A 77 7.20 13.62 -7.53
CA TYR A 77 7.72 12.38 -8.09
C TYR A 77 7.43 11.17 -7.19
N ARG A 78 6.56 10.26 -7.66
CA ARG A 78 6.08 9.10 -6.88
C ARG A 78 5.93 7.83 -7.75
N PRO A 79 7.02 7.35 -8.37
CA PRO A 79 6.97 6.30 -9.38
C PRO A 79 6.40 4.98 -8.85
N LEU A 80 6.80 4.56 -7.65
CA LEU A 80 6.34 3.29 -7.08
C LEU A 80 4.85 3.32 -6.72
N GLN A 81 4.34 4.47 -6.26
CA GLN A 81 2.91 4.65 -6.04
C GLN A 81 2.14 4.60 -7.37
N ALA A 82 2.62 5.30 -8.40
CA ALA A 82 2.00 5.28 -9.72
C ALA A 82 2.01 3.87 -10.33
N VAL A 83 3.08 3.09 -10.14
CA VAL A 83 3.13 1.68 -10.57
C VAL A 83 2.14 0.82 -9.81
N SER A 84 1.98 1.02 -8.50
CA SER A 84 0.93 0.32 -7.72
C SER A 84 -0.46 0.60 -8.30
N HIS A 85 -0.79 1.87 -8.55
CA HIS A 85 -2.07 2.24 -9.15
C HIS A 85 -2.21 1.74 -10.59
N LEU A 86 -1.13 1.71 -11.38
CA LEU A 86 -1.15 1.10 -12.72
C LEU A 86 -1.56 -0.37 -12.60
N LEU A 87 -0.94 -1.14 -11.70
CA LEU A 87 -1.29 -2.55 -11.50
C LEU A 87 -2.76 -2.69 -11.09
N ASP A 88 -3.24 -1.89 -10.14
CA ASP A 88 -4.64 -1.94 -9.70
C ASP A 88 -5.61 -1.57 -10.82
N VAL A 89 -5.32 -0.54 -11.63
CA VAL A 89 -6.13 -0.18 -12.80
C VAL A 89 -6.14 -1.30 -13.84
N GLN A 90 -5.01 -1.97 -14.08
CA GLN A 90 -4.92 -3.04 -15.07
C GLN A 90 -5.65 -4.32 -14.62
N ILE A 91 -5.72 -4.60 -13.31
CA ILE A 91 -6.37 -5.79 -12.76
C ILE A 91 -7.86 -5.54 -12.47
N PHE A 92 -8.21 -4.40 -11.88
CA PHE A 92 -9.54 -4.11 -11.35
C PHE A 92 -10.27 -2.98 -12.08
N GLY A 93 -9.64 -2.33 -13.05
CA GLY A 93 -10.17 -1.12 -13.67
C GLY A 93 -10.24 0.04 -12.69
N LEU A 94 -11.17 0.97 -12.93
CA LEU A 94 -11.44 2.12 -12.05
C LEU A 94 -12.41 1.80 -10.91
N ASN A 95 -12.37 0.58 -10.37
CA ASN A 95 -13.18 0.21 -9.22
C ASN A 95 -12.51 0.65 -7.93
N ALA A 96 -12.92 1.80 -7.38
CA ALA A 96 -12.36 2.35 -6.15
C ALA A 96 -12.36 1.36 -4.97
N GLY A 97 -13.40 0.53 -4.84
CA GLY A 97 -13.48 -0.49 -3.80
C GLY A 97 -12.29 -1.47 -3.81
N TRP A 98 -11.89 -1.98 -4.97
CA TRP A 98 -10.73 -2.88 -5.07
C TRP A 98 -9.40 -2.17 -4.83
N HIS A 99 -9.27 -0.90 -5.24
CA HIS A 99 -8.08 -0.10 -4.95
C HIS A 99 -7.93 0.14 -3.43
N HIS A 100 -9.03 0.40 -2.73
CA HIS A 100 -9.04 0.49 -1.27
C HIS A 100 -8.64 -0.85 -0.63
N VAL A 101 -9.10 -1.99 -1.16
CA VAL A 101 -8.65 -3.32 -0.67
C VAL A 101 -7.14 -3.49 -0.82
N THR A 102 -6.56 -3.14 -1.98
CA THR A 102 -5.10 -3.17 -2.16
C THR A 102 -4.40 -2.33 -1.10
N ASN A 103 -4.85 -1.11 -0.86
CA ASN A 103 -4.27 -0.22 0.16
C ASN A 103 -4.39 -0.79 1.59
N ILE A 104 -5.56 -1.36 1.96
CA ILE A 104 -5.77 -2.00 3.27
C ILE A 104 -4.81 -3.17 3.46
N LEU A 105 -4.63 -4.02 2.44
CA LEU A 105 -3.73 -5.17 2.50
C LEU A 105 -2.27 -4.73 2.63
N LEU A 106 -1.85 -3.71 1.89
CA LEU A 106 -0.51 -3.13 1.99
C LEU A 106 -0.27 -2.50 3.36
N HIS A 107 -1.25 -1.79 3.93
CA HIS A 107 -1.15 -1.20 5.26
C HIS A 107 -1.04 -2.26 6.35
N ALA A 108 -1.89 -3.29 6.30
CA ALA A 108 -1.84 -4.42 7.22
C ALA A 108 -0.50 -5.17 7.13
N LEU A 109 0.03 -5.37 5.93
CA LEU A 109 1.35 -5.97 5.70
C LEU A 109 2.46 -5.10 6.30
N MET A 110 2.44 -3.78 6.08
CA MET A 110 3.45 -2.87 6.65
C MET A 110 3.39 -2.86 8.17
N ALA A 111 2.19 -2.82 8.78
CA ALA A 111 2.03 -2.89 10.23
C ALA A 111 2.59 -4.20 10.80
N ALA A 112 2.32 -5.33 10.14
CA ALA A 112 2.86 -6.63 10.51
C ALA A 112 4.39 -6.67 10.42
N LEU A 113 4.97 -6.24 9.29
CA LEU A 113 6.42 -6.22 9.11
C LEU A 113 7.12 -5.29 10.11
N PHE A 114 6.53 -4.13 10.39
CA PHE A 114 7.05 -3.19 11.38
C PHE A 114 7.02 -3.79 12.79
N PHE A 115 5.94 -4.45 13.20
CA PHE A 115 5.87 -5.16 14.47
C PHE A 115 6.93 -6.27 14.60
N LEU A 116 7.14 -7.04 13.53
CA LEU A 116 8.18 -8.07 13.49
C LEU A 116 9.58 -7.47 13.59
N LEU A 117 9.83 -6.35 12.92
CA LEU A 117 11.09 -5.60 13.02
C LEU A 117 11.32 -5.10 14.45
N LEU A 118 10.32 -4.51 15.10
CA LEU A 118 10.40 -4.07 16.49
C LEU A 118 10.71 -5.24 17.43
N CYS A 119 10.03 -6.37 17.26
CA CYS A 119 10.31 -7.58 18.02
C CYS A 119 11.75 -8.09 17.82
N ARG A 120 12.33 -7.87 16.63
CA ARG A 120 13.70 -8.25 16.33
C ARG A 120 14.71 -7.32 16.98
N VAL A 121 14.52 -6.01 16.86
CA VAL A 121 15.44 -4.97 17.38
C VAL A 121 15.40 -4.91 18.91
N LEU A 122 14.21 -4.97 19.52
CA LEU A 122 14.07 -4.88 20.99
C LEU A 122 14.49 -6.17 21.71
N LYS A 123 14.65 -7.29 20.99
CA LYS A 123 15.22 -8.53 21.55
C LYS A 123 16.76 -8.56 21.50
N GLU A 124 17.39 -7.64 20.76
CA GLU A 124 18.86 -7.51 20.71
C GLU A 124 19.43 -6.55 21.76
N LYS A 125 18.60 -6.16 22.74
CA LYS A 125 19.03 -5.57 24.02
C LYS A 125 18.82 -6.60 25.12
#